data_AF-A0A929XAC0-F1
#
_entry.id   AF-A0A929XAC0-F1
#
_cell.length_a   1.000
_cell.length_b   1.000
_cell.length_c   1.000
_cell.angle_alpha   90.00
_cell.angle_beta   90.00
_cell.angle_gamma   90.00
#
_symmetry.space_group_name_H-M   'P 1'
#
loop_
_entity.id
_entity.type
_entity.pdbx_description
1 polymer ?
#
loop_
_entity_poly.entity_id
_entity_poly.type
_entity_poly.pdbx_seq_one_letter_code
_entity_poly.pdbx_strand_id
1 'polypeptide(L)' 'MKINDFNINNEKVMIFLHPMLASSEAMIKHITSRIGDGYRYIIPDLSAHGEESKKTYISSKDEAESLYNYFK' A
#
# COMPACT_ATOMS: atom_id res chain seq x y z
N MET A 1 7.48 4.97 3.90
CA MET A 1 6.20 4.36 3.57
C MET A 1 6.36 2.89 3.89
N LYS A 2 5.55 2.37 4.81
CA LYS A 2 5.47 0.95 5.09
C LYS A 2 4.67 0.33 3.95
N ILE A 3 5.26 -0.67 3.30
CA ILE A 3 4.65 -1.34 2.15
C ILE A 3 4.54 -2.83 2.46
N ASN A 4 3.35 -3.38 2.21
CA ASN A 4 3.14 -4.82 2.14
C ASN A 4 3.13 -5.21 0.66
N ASP A 5 4.04 -6.11 0.29
CA ASP A 5 4.26 -6.54 -1.08
C ASP A 5 4.09 -8.07 -1.19
N PHE A 6 3.07 -8.47 -1.94
CA PHE A 6 2.70 -9.87 -2.12
C PHE A 6 2.91 -10.30 -3.56
N ASN A 7 3.33 -11.56 -3.74
CA ASN A 7 3.61 -12.16 -5.04
C ASN A 7 4.65 -11.36 -5.87
N ILE A 8 5.78 -11.03 -5.23
CA ILE A 8 6.82 -10.12 -5.77
C ILE A 8 7.33 -10.49 -7.18
N ASN A 9 7.27 -11.77 -7.56
CA ASN A 9 7.75 -12.27 -8.86
C ASN A 9 6.74 -12.04 -10.01
N ASN A 10 5.53 -11.57 -9.73
CA ASN A 10 4.52 -11.33 -10.75
C ASN A 10 4.77 -10.01 -11.47
N GLU A 11 4.65 -10.04 -12.81
CA GLU A 11 4.90 -8.87 -13.66
C GLU A 11 3.78 -7.82 -13.57
N LYS A 12 2.52 -8.25 -13.43
CA LYS A 12 1.37 -7.35 -13.36
C LYS A 12 1.20 -6.83 -11.95
N VAL A 13 1.26 -5.52 -11.77
CA VAL A 13 1.15 -4.88 -10.44
C VAL A 13 -0.27 -4.34 -10.22
N MET A 14 -0.81 -4.57 -9.03
CA MET A 14 -2.04 -3.94 -8.55
C MET A 14 -1.76 -3.25 -7.21
N ILE A 15 -2.09 -1.95 -7.14
CA ILE A 15 -1.89 -1.12 -5.96
C ILE A 15 -3.24 -0.92 -5.28
N PHE A 16 -3.33 -1.24 -4.00
CA PHE A 16 -4.49 -0.90 -3.20
C PHE A 16 -4.14 0.27 -2.28
N LEU A 17 -4.84 1.40 -2.45
CA LEU A 17 -4.72 2.55 -1.56
C LEU A 17 -5.95 2.60 -0.65
N HIS A 18 -5.72 2.65 0.65
CA HIS A 18 -6.81 2.79 1.61
C HIS A 18 -7.30 4.25 1.66
N PRO A 19 -8.60 4.50 1.97
CA PRO A 19 -9.10 5.84 2.26
C PRO A 19 -8.60 6.34 3.64
N MET A 20 -8.90 7.61 3.96
CA MET A 20 -8.62 8.15 5.30
C MET A 20 -9.27 7.29 6.40
N LEU A 21 -8.60 7.22 7.55
CA LEU A 21 -9.00 6.46 8.75
C LEU A 21 -8.98 4.92 8.61
N ALA A 22 -8.50 4.41 7.48
CA ALA A 22 -8.20 2.99 7.28
C ALA A 22 -6.68 2.72 7.32
N SER A 23 -6.29 1.47 7.09
CA SER A 23 -4.88 1.05 7.00
C SER A 23 -4.71 -0.09 6.01
N SER A 24 -3.46 -0.35 5.64
CA SER A 24 -3.03 -1.52 4.87
C SER A 24 -3.47 -2.83 5.53
N GLU A 25 -3.34 -2.94 6.86
CA GLU A 25 -3.78 -4.10 7.65
C GLU A 25 -5.28 -4.37 7.47
N ALA A 26 -6.11 -3.33 7.61
CA ALA A 26 -7.56 -3.45 7.44
C ALA A 26 -7.90 -3.95 6.03
N MET A 27 -7.24 -3.42 5.00
CA MET A 27 -7.46 -3.90 3.64
C MET A 27 -7.04 -5.36 3.48
N ILE A 28 -5.82 -5.73 3.88
CA ILE A 28 -5.31 -7.11 3.83
C ILE A 28 -6.32 -8.07 4.47
N LYS A 29 -6.80 -7.75 5.68
CA LYS A 29 -7.79 -8.57 6.38
C LYS A 29 -9.06 -8.81 5.55
N HIS A 30 -9.54 -7.81 4.81
CA HIS A 30 -10.77 -7.91 4.04
C HIS A 30 -10.59 -8.44 2.61
N ILE A 31 -9.41 -8.30 2.01
CA ILE A 31 -9.16 -8.71 0.62
C ILE A 31 -8.38 -10.02 0.49
N THR A 32 -7.70 -10.51 1.52
CA THR A 32 -6.91 -11.76 1.49
C THR A 32 -7.70 -12.97 0.99
N SER A 33 -8.98 -13.09 1.34
CA SER A 33 -9.87 -14.15 0.82
C SER A 33 -10.15 -14.05 -0.70
N ARG A 34 -9.85 -12.91 -1.31
CA ARG A 34 -10.11 -12.58 -2.72
C ARG A 34 -8.83 -12.35 -3.54
N ILE A 35 -7.68 -12.27 -2.87
CA ILE A 35 -6.38 -12.13 -3.53
C ILE A 35 -6.00 -13.51 -4.09
N GLY A 36 -5.96 -13.61 -5.42
CA GLY A 36 -5.31 -14.72 -6.13
C GLY A 36 -3.84 -14.43 -6.41
N ASP A 37 -3.18 -15.27 -7.19
CA ASP A 37 -1.75 -15.17 -7.55
C ASP A 37 -1.49 -14.53 -8.92
N GLY A 38 -2.49 -13.90 -9.55
CA GLY A 38 -2.36 -13.33 -10.90
C GLY A 38 -1.68 -11.94 -10.98
N TYR A 39 -1.49 -11.27 -9.84
CA TYR A 39 -0.85 -9.95 -9.73
C TYR A 39 0.15 -9.92 -8.58
N ARG A 40 1.12 -9.01 -8.66
CA ARG A 40 1.89 -8.51 -7.52
C ARG A 40 1.07 -7.43 -6.84
N TYR A 41 0.81 -7.57 -5.55
CA TYR A 41 -0.05 -6.64 -4.81
C TYR A 41 0.77 -5.76 -3.89
N ILE A 42 0.60 -4.45 -4.05
CA ILE A 42 1.27 -3.43 -3.25
C ILE A 42 0.23 -2.72 -2.40
N ILE A 43 0.38 -2.83 -1.08
CA ILE A 43 -0.57 -2.32 -0.09
C ILE A 43 0.17 -1.47 0.94
N PRO A 44 0.36 -0.16 0.67
CA PRO A 44 1.04 0.76 1.56
C PRO A 44 0.15 1.25 2.70
N ASP A 45 0.77 1.64 3.82
CA ASP A 45 0.21 2.63 4.73
C ASP A 45 0.64 4.03 4.29
N LEU A 46 -0.33 4.93 4.14
CA LEU A 46 -0.10 6.36 3.90
C LEU A 46 0.28 7.07 5.21
N SER A 47 0.95 8.22 5.15
CA SER A 47 1.32 8.97 6.35
C SER A 47 0.11 9.24 7.25
N ALA A 48 0.33 9.24 8.56
CA ALA A 48 -0.67 9.37 9.61
C ALA A 48 -1.67 8.19 9.72
N HIS A 49 -1.44 7.07 9.01
CA HIS A 49 -2.29 5.89 9.04
C HIS A 49 -1.51 4.61 9.29
N GLY A 50 -2.17 3.60 9.88
CA GLY A 50 -1.59 2.28 10.15
C GLY A 50 -0.25 2.36 10.88
N GLU A 51 0.75 1.65 10.36
CA GLU A 51 2.11 1.65 10.89
C GLU A 51 2.83 3.00 10.67
N GLU A 52 2.36 3.83 9.75
CA GLU A 52 2.88 5.17 9.47
C GLU A 52 2.13 6.27 10.24
N SER A 53 1.37 5.90 11.30
CA SER A 53 0.58 6.81 12.16
C SER A 53 1.36 7.98 12.77
N LYS A 54 2.68 7.84 12.94
CA LYS A 54 3.55 8.90 13.47
C LYS A 54 4.11 9.85 12.41
N LYS A 55 3.89 9.58 11.12
CA LYS A 55 4.35 10.48 10.04
C LYS A 55 3.35 11.58 9.78
N THR A 56 3.86 12.78 9.56
CA THR A 56 3.07 13.92 9.12
C THR A 56 2.77 13.78 7.64
N TYR A 57 1.49 13.84 7.28
CA TYR A 57 1.08 14.01 5.88
C TYR A 57 1.51 15.38 5.35
N ILE A 58 2.16 15.41 4.19
CA ILE A 58 2.60 16.64 3.52
C ILE A 58 1.68 16.95 2.34
N SER A 59 1.65 16.06 1.34
CA SER A 59 0.77 16.17 0.18
C SER A 59 0.57 14.82 -0.50
N SER A 60 -0.49 14.69 -1.31
CA SER A 60 -0.68 13.53 -2.18
C SER A 60 0.46 13.33 -3.18
N LYS A 61 1.16 14.41 -3.55
CA LYS A 61 2.32 14.33 -4.43
C LYS A 61 3.50 13.63 -3.74
N ASP A 62 3.78 13.96 -2.47
CA ASP A 62 4.85 13.33 -1.70
C ASP A 62 4.58 11.84 -1.43
N GLU A 63 3.31 11.48 -1.19
CA GLU A 63 2.88 10.08 -1.08
C GLU A 63 3.08 9.33 -2.41
N ALA A 64 2.68 9.94 -3.53
CA ALA A 64 2.87 9.35 -4.85
C ALA A 64 4.36 9.24 -5.23
N GLU A 65 5.20 10.22 -4.89
CA GLU A 65 6.65 10.15 -5.08
C GLU A 65 7.29 9.06 -4.23
N SER A 66 6.86 8.90 -2.97
CA SER A 66 7.32 7.82 -2.10
C SER A 66 7.00 6.44 -2.68
N LEU A 67 5.80 6.27 -3.23
CA LEU A 67 5.37 5.04 -3.89
C LEU A 67 6.12 4.83 -5.22
N TYR A 68 6.32 5.87 -6.01
CA TYR A 68 7.09 5.82 -7.25
C TYR A 68 8.54 5.38 -6.99
N ASN A 69 9.19 5.95 -5.97
CA ASN A 69 10.56 5.60 -5.59
C ASN A 69 10.71 4.15 -5.12
N TYR A 70 9.64 3.53 -4.61
CA TYR A 70 9.65 2.11 -4.26
C TYR A 70 9.64 1.18 -5.48
N PHE A 71 9.03 1.61 -6.59
CA PHE A 71 9.00 0.83 -7.84
C PHE A 71 10.22 1.05 -8.74
N LYS A 72 11.05 2.04 -8.41
CA LYS A 72 12.28 2.35 -9.15
C LYS A 72 13.42 1.39 -8.78
#